data_AF-A0A9E5DF42-F1
#
_entry.id   AF-A0A9E5DF42-F1
#
_cell.length_a   1.000
_cell.length_b   1.000
_cell.length_c   1.000
_cell.angle_alpha   90.00
_cell.angle_beta   90.00
_cell.angle_gamma   90.00
#
_symmetry.space_group_name_H-M   'P 1'
#
loop_
_entity.id
_entity.type
_entity.pdbx_description
1 polymer ?
#
loop_
_entity_poly.entity_id
_entity_poly.type
_entity_poly.pdbx_seq_one_letter_code
_entity_poly.pdbx_strand_id
1 'polypeptide(L)'
;MSQVSSSPNNGAGTRAFEGVLELMSELFFASLEPGNNYVTRPIILNTALYYALGYAQGNYVNKPVNKRSKKQQPAYIEETNGIVDTIYVSPARPIGDIHYTSENSNARSDEYIQYNRLKEQKNSPTGKIGTRKQIQPGARFRFFVLTFDGSEPDMPPYIRVGKKRSKALVTWREVPVSMTDGEFLMNHPVLVDDLAEMPLGDLSFQRMQPFDVIERGRFIEPHLVLDCGAPAGRFALPASIRFLRRYRA
;
A
#
# COMPACT_ATOMS: atom_id res chain seq x y z
N MET A 1 -19.99 14.14 -34.35
CA MET A 1 -20.36 14.70 -33.05
C MET A 1 -21.22 13.68 -32.32
N SER A 2 -20.61 12.74 -31.61
CA SER A 2 -21.30 11.76 -30.78
C SER A 2 -21.13 12.19 -29.33
N GLN A 3 -22.19 12.75 -28.74
CA GLN A 3 -22.22 13.03 -27.32
C GLN A 3 -22.21 11.70 -26.56
N VAL A 4 -21.11 11.42 -25.87
CA VAL A 4 -21.02 10.41 -24.84
C VAL A 4 -21.67 11.02 -23.59
N SER A 5 -22.80 10.46 -23.19
CA SER A 5 -23.49 10.80 -21.95
C SER A 5 -22.69 10.28 -20.75
N SER A 6 -21.77 11.07 -20.24
CA SER A 6 -21.17 10.87 -18.92
C SER A 6 -22.02 11.57 -17.88
N SER A 7 -23.00 10.87 -17.30
CA SER A 7 -23.63 11.30 -16.05
C SER A 7 -22.73 10.88 -14.89
N PRO A 8 -22.23 11.80 -14.05
CA PRO A 8 -21.53 11.42 -12.83
C PRO A 8 -22.57 10.96 -11.82
N ASN A 9 -22.42 9.72 -11.35
CA ASN A 9 -23.22 9.19 -10.25
C ASN A 9 -22.89 10.02 -9.02
N ASN A 10 -23.82 10.89 -8.61
CA ASN A 10 -23.73 11.67 -7.37
C ASN A 10 -23.41 10.72 -6.21
N GLY A 11 -22.52 11.10 -5.29
CA GLY A 11 -22.03 10.31 -4.15
C GLY A 11 -23.06 9.85 -3.11
N ALA A 12 -24.32 9.63 -3.50
CA ALA A 12 -25.44 9.13 -2.71
C ALA A 12 -25.32 7.65 -2.28
N GLY A 13 -24.14 7.03 -2.47
CA GLY A 13 -23.88 5.66 -2.06
C GLY A 13 -22.47 5.41 -1.54
N THR A 14 -21.57 6.40 -1.51
CA THR A 14 -20.22 6.14 -1.01
C THR A 14 -20.26 5.88 0.49
N ARG A 15 -19.65 4.78 0.94
CA ARG A 15 -19.38 4.52 2.36
C ARG A 15 -17.89 4.49 2.60
N ALA A 16 -17.49 4.78 3.83
CA ALA A 16 -16.08 4.84 4.21
C ALA A 16 -15.86 4.16 5.55
N PHE A 17 -14.81 3.34 5.62
CA PHE A 17 -14.44 2.59 6.81
C PHE A 17 -13.00 2.92 7.17
N GLU A 18 -12.79 3.44 8.37
CA GLU A 18 -11.47 3.62 8.96
C GLU A 18 -10.98 2.27 9.51
N GLY A 19 -9.82 1.84 9.01
CA GLY A 19 -9.07 0.73 9.58
C GLY A 19 -7.87 1.25 10.37
N VAL A 20 -7.75 0.83 11.64
CA VAL A 20 -6.53 1.00 12.41
C VAL A 20 -5.86 -0.36 12.58
N LEU A 21 -4.72 -0.52 11.92
CA LEU A 21 -3.90 -1.72 11.94
C LEU A 21 -2.85 -1.60 13.05
N GLU A 22 -2.77 -2.58 13.94
CA GLU A 22 -1.72 -2.72 14.95
C GLU A 22 -0.87 -3.96 14.69
N LEU A 23 0.45 -3.76 14.57
CA LEU A 23 1.39 -4.84 14.30
C LEU A 23 1.59 -5.74 15.53
N MET A 24 1.37 -7.03 15.38
CA MET A 24 1.64 -8.04 16.41
C MET A 24 3.02 -8.71 16.26
N SER A 25 3.71 -8.44 15.16
CA SER A 25 5.06 -8.93 14.85
C SER A 25 5.81 -7.91 13.99
N GLU A 26 7.10 -8.10 13.78
CA GLU A 26 7.93 -7.17 13.02
C GLU A 26 7.46 -7.07 11.57
N LEU A 27 7.25 -5.84 11.10
CA LEU A 27 6.92 -5.58 9.71
C LEU A 27 8.19 -5.33 8.89
N PHE A 28 8.29 -6.04 7.76
CA PHE A 28 9.36 -5.84 6.79
C PHE A 28 8.83 -5.71 5.36
N PHE A 29 9.17 -4.58 4.76
CA PHE A 29 9.17 -4.31 3.32
C PHE A 29 10.56 -3.79 2.91
N ALA A 30 10.98 -4.10 1.69
CA ALA A 30 12.14 -3.47 1.07
C ALA A 30 11.73 -2.18 0.35
N SER A 31 11.18 -1.23 1.11
CA SER A 31 10.67 0.04 0.55
C SER A 31 11.78 0.88 -0.07
N LEU A 32 12.99 0.80 0.49
CA LEU A 32 14.23 1.37 -0.03
C LEU A 32 15.36 0.34 0.07
N GLU A 33 16.23 0.30 -0.93
CA GLU A 33 17.38 -0.61 -1.01
C GLU A 33 18.72 0.13 -1.22
N PRO A 34 19.17 1.01 -0.30
CA PRO A 34 20.48 1.66 -0.42
C PRO A 34 21.63 0.67 -0.15
N GLY A 35 22.28 0.22 -1.22
CA GLY A 35 23.38 -0.73 -1.16
C GLY A 35 22.91 -2.09 -0.62
N ASN A 36 23.49 -2.53 0.50
CA ASN A 36 23.14 -3.79 1.16
C ASN A 36 22.12 -3.59 2.31
N ASN A 37 21.56 -2.39 2.46
CA ASN A 37 20.56 -2.11 3.49
C ASN A 37 19.16 -2.14 2.87
N TYR A 38 18.26 -2.85 3.52
CA TYR A 38 16.85 -2.91 3.16
C TYR A 38 16.03 -2.23 4.25
N VAL A 39 15.36 -1.15 3.89
CA VAL A 39 14.65 -0.30 4.85
C VAL A 39 13.15 -0.35 4.59
N THR A 40 12.38 -0.67 5.64
CA THR A 40 10.93 -0.50 5.67
C THR A 40 10.61 0.95 5.98
N ARG A 41 9.96 1.65 5.04
CA ARG A 41 9.42 2.99 5.32
C ARG A 41 8.12 2.86 6.12
N PRO A 42 7.76 3.87 6.91
CA PRO A 42 6.57 3.82 7.76
C PRO A 42 5.26 4.05 6.98
N ILE A 43 5.13 3.51 5.76
CA ILE A 43 3.89 3.54 4.99
C ILE A 43 3.66 2.13 4.45
N ILE A 44 2.45 1.61 4.66
CA ILE A 44 2.03 0.34 4.05
C ILE A 44 1.28 0.70 2.77
N LEU A 45 1.82 0.33 1.61
CA LEU A 45 1.18 0.62 0.34
C LEU A 45 -0.16 -0.12 0.24
N ASN A 46 -1.15 0.51 -0.39
CA ASN A 46 -2.45 -0.11 -0.62
C ASN A 46 -2.34 -1.42 -1.41
N THR A 47 -1.40 -1.54 -2.35
CA THR A 47 -1.12 -2.81 -3.05
C THR A 47 -0.94 -3.96 -2.07
N ALA A 48 -0.22 -3.79 -0.96
CA ALA A 48 -0.07 -4.82 0.05
C ALA A 48 -1.37 -5.04 0.86
N LEU A 49 -2.13 -3.97 1.11
CA LEU A 49 -3.40 -4.04 1.85
C LEU A 49 -4.49 -4.76 1.05
N TYR A 50 -4.58 -4.56 -0.27
CA TYR A 50 -5.52 -5.29 -1.13
C TYR A 50 -5.38 -6.81 -0.98
N TYR A 51 -4.15 -7.34 -0.97
CA TYR A 51 -3.94 -8.77 -0.71
C TYR A 51 -4.15 -9.14 0.76
N ALA A 52 -3.72 -8.29 1.70
CA ALA A 52 -3.82 -8.61 3.11
C ALA A 52 -5.28 -8.66 3.60
N LEU A 53 -6.15 -7.84 3.02
CA LEU A 53 -7.60 -7.77 3.27
C LEU A 53 -8.40 -8.80 2.47
N GLY A 54 -7.79 -9.48 1.48
CA GLY A 54 -8.46 -10.50 0.66
C GLY A 54 -9.19 -9.95 -0.57
N TYR A 55 -9.08 -8.66 -0.86
CA TYR A 55 -9.66 -8.04 -2.06
C TYR A 55 -8.90 -8.38 -3.35
N ALA A 56 -7.62 -8.74 -3.23
CA ALA A 56 -6.84 -9.30 -4.32
C ALA A 56 -6.33 -10.70 -3.93
N GLN A 57 -6.31 -11.62 -4.90
CA GLN A 57 -5.71 -12.94 -4.71
C GLN A 57 -4.44 -13.05 -5.55
N GLY A 58 -3.32 -13.28 -4.87
CA GLY A 58 -2.02 -13.40 -5.51
C GLY A 58 -1.65 -14.85 -5.74
N ASN A 59 -0.90 -15.11 -6.81
CA ASN A 59 -0.30 -16.41 -7.04
C ASN A 59 0.90 -16.63 -6.09
N TYR A 60 1.09 -17.86 -5.61
CA TYR A 60 2.25 -18.22 -4.78
C TYR A 60 3.59 -17.98 -5.51
N VAL A 61 3.58 -18.15 -6.84
CA VAL A 61 4.71 -17.84 -7.72
C VAL A 61 4.25 -16.85 -8.77
N ASN A 62 4.82 -15.65 -8.76
CA ASN A 62 4.57 -14.66 -9.81
C ASN A 62 5.16 -15.13 -11.15
N LYS A 63 4.47 -14.79 -12.23
CA LYS A 63 4.94 -15.10 -13.58
C LYS A 63 6.19 -14.25 -13.88
N PRO A 64 7.25 -14.83 -14.47
CA PRO A 64 8.38 -14.05 -14.93
C PRO A 64 7.96 -13.17 -16.12
N VAL A 65 8.54 -11.98 -16.22
CA VAL A 65 8.27 -11.02 -17.32
C VAL A 65 8.48 -11.68 -18.70
N ASN A 66 9.44 -12.60 -18.81
CA ASN A 66 9.63 -13.46 -19.98
C ASN A 66 10.38 -14.74 -19.60
N LYS A 67 10.41 -15.74 -20.48
CA LYS A 67 11.07 -17.05 -20.24
C LYS A 67 12.57 -16.96 -19.91
N ARG A 68 13.23 -15.83 -20.19
CA ARG A 68 14.67 -15.61 -19.98
C ARG A 68 14.98 -14.72 -18.76
N SER A 69 13.96 -14.14 -18.13
CA SER A 69 14.10 -13.18 -17.04
C SER A 69 13.65 -13.79 -15.73
N LYS A 70 14.45 -13.59 -14.67
CA LYS A 70 14.06 -13.91 -13.29
C LYS A 70 13.22 -12.79 -12.65
N LYS A 71 13.01 -11.67 -13.33
CA LYS A 71 12.18 -10.56 -12.83
C LYS A 71 10.74 -11.02 -12.78
N GLN A 72 10.17 -11.01 -11.57
CA GLN A 72 8.75 -11.28 -11.36
C GLN A 72 7.91 -10.09 -11.81
N GLN A 73 6.79 -10.36 -12.48
CA GLN A 73 5.79 -9.37 -12.84
C GLN A 73 4.59 -9.53 -11.91
N PRO A 74 4.33 -8.57 -11.02
CA PRO A 74 3.11 -8.57 -10.23
C PRO A 74 1.89 -8.36 -11.13
N ALA A 75 0.81 -9.11 -10.89
CA ALA A 75 -0.43 -9.06 -11.67
C ALA A 75 -1.51 -8.19 -10.99
N TYR A 76 -1.12 -7.03 -10.44
CA TYR A 76 -2.01 -6.18 -9.64
C TYR A 76 -3.28 -5.78 -10.39
N ILE A 77 -3.15 -5.49 -11.69
CA ILE A 77 -4.25 -5.02 -12.53
C ILE A 77 -5.23 -6.15 -12.82
N GLU A 78 -4.75 -7.32 -13.23
CA GLU A 78 -5.61 -8.46 -13.50
C GLU A 78 -6.31 -8.96 -12.22
N GLU A 79 -5.56 -9.04 -11.11
CA GLU A 79 -6.05 -9.59 -9.83
C GLU A 79 -7.05 -8.65 -9.11
N THR A 80 -7.21 -7.40 -9.54
CA THR A 80 -8.17 -6.42 -8.96
C THR A 80 -9.26 -5.95 -9.93
N ASN A 81 -9.30 -6.49 -11.15
CA ASN A 81 -10.16 -5.95 -12.21
C ASN A 81 -11.66 -5.99 -11.87
N GLY A 82 -12.10 -6.95 -11.06
CA GLY A 82 -13.52 -7.09 -10.68
C GLY A 82 -14.00 -6.15 -9.57
N ILE A 83 -13.10 -5.43 -8.91
CA ILE A 83 -13.43 -4.64 -7.70
C ILE A 83 -12.93 -3.19 -7.74
N VAL A 84 -12.08 -2.83 -8.70
CA VAL A 84 -11.42 -1.52 -8.73
C VAL A 84 -12.39 -0.34 -8.80
N ASP A 85 -13.55 -0.53 -9.43
CA ASP A 85 -14.59 0.50 -9.55
C ASP A 85 -15.52 0.58 -8.33
N THR A 86 -15.55 -0.46 -7.50
CA THR A 86 -16.43 -0.57 -6.34
C THR A 86 -15.70 -0.29 -5.03
N ILE A 87 -14.46 -0.76 -4.87
CA ILE A 87 -13.69 -0.66 -3.63
C ILE A 87 -12.38 0.09 -3.88
N TYR A 88 -12.05 1.02 -2.98
CA TYR A 88 -10.73 1.62 -2.89
C TYR A 88 -10.12 1.47 -1.50
N VAL A 89 -8.90 0.95 -1.42
CA VAL A 89 -8.09 0.93 -0.19
C VAL A 89 -6.99 1.99 -0.29
N SER A 90 -6.88 2.87 0.71
CA SER A 90 -5.79 3.84 0.78
C SER A 90 -4.54 3.24 1.42
N PRO A 91 -3.32 3.73 1.10
CA PRO A 91 -2.12 3.42 1.86
C PRO A 91 -2.29 3.68 3.37
N ALA A 92 -1.66 2.86 4.20
CA ALA A 92 -1.70 3.03 5.65
C ALA A 92 -0.59 3.96 6.12
N ARG A 93 -0.99 5.05 6.79
CA ARG A 93 -0.13 6.08 7.40
C ARG A 93 0.09 5.75 8.88
N PRO A 94 1.27 6.04 9.47
CA PRO A 94 1.51 5.66 10.86
C PRO A 94 0.78 6.59 11.84
N ILE A 95 0.41 6.05 13.00
CA ILE A 95 -0.21 6.77 14.11
C ILE A 95 0.78 6.81 15.27
N GLY A 96 1.33 7.99 15.55
CA GLY A 96 2.33 8.18 16.59
C GLY A 96 3.72 7.70 16.17
N ASP A 97 4.53 7.37 17.17
CA ASP A 97 5.93 7.01 16.95
C ASP A 97 6.11 5.57 16.46
N ILE A 98 7.15 5.37 15.66
CA ILE A 98 7.53 4.06 15.13
C ILE A 98 8.92 3.69 15.63
N HIS A 99 9.00 2.51 16.23
CA HIS A 99 10.25 1.89 16.63
C HIS A 99 10.78 0.95 15.55
N TYR A 100 12.10 0.91 15.42
CA TYR A 100 12.79 0.10 14.43
C TYR A 100 13.83 -0.79 15.09
N THR A 101 14.02 -1.98 14.53
CA THR A 101 15.17 -2.85 14.82
C THR A 101 15.90 -3.14 13.52
N SER A 102 17.23 -3.13 13.60
CA SER A 102 18.11 -3.50 12.49
C SER A 102 18.64 -4.91 12.72
N GLU A 103 18.30 -5.84 11.83
CA GLU A 103 18.78 -7.22 11.86
C GLU A 103 19.79 -7.45 10.74
N ASN A 104 20.95 -8.01 11.07
CA ASN A 104 21.87 -8.51 10.07
C ASN A 104 21.31 -9.80 9.46
N SER A 105 21.23 -9.84 8.14
CA SER A 105 20.80 -11.01 7.39
C SER A 105 21.96 -11.52 6.53
N ASN A 106 22.09 -12.83 6.49
CA ASN A 106 23.03 -13.53 5.62
C ASN A 106 22.25 -14.65 4.94
N ALA A 107 22.22 -14.65 3.61
CA ALA A 107 21.53 -15.68 2.84
C ALA A 107 22.56 -16.54 2.11
N ARG A 108 22.68 -17.82 2.49
CA ARG A 108 23.41 -18.82 1.70
C ARG A 108 22.52 -19.38 0.61
N SER A 109 23.10 -19.88 -0.48
CA SER A 109 22.34 -20.65 -1.48
C SER A 109 21.84 -21.96 -0.87
N ASP A 110 20.71 -22.48 -1.36
CA ASP A 110 20.15 -23.80 -0.98
C ASP A 110 20.95 -24.99 -1.55
N GLU A 111 22.19 -24.76 -1.97
CA GLU A 111 23.10 -25.84 -2.36
C GLU A 111 23.49 -26.63 -1.11
N TYR A 112 22.74 -27.69 -0.83
CA TYR A 112 22.89 -28.57 0.33
C TYR A 112 24.26 -29.26 0.42
N ILE A 113 24.99 -29.33 -0.70
CA ILE A 113 26.32 -29.93 -0.80
C ILE A 113 27.27 -28.90 -1.41
N GLN A 114 28.02 -28.20 -0.57
CA GLN A 114 29.19 -27.47 -1.01
C GLN A 114 30.42 -28.32 -0.72
N TYR A 115 31.09 -28.79 -1.78
CA TYR A 115 32.36 -29.49 -1.62
C TYR A 115 33.37 -28.55 -0.96
N ASN A 116 34.03 -29.01 0.11
CA ASN A 116 35.08 -28.28 0.80
C ASN A 116 36.31 -28.13 -0.12
N ARG A 117 36.26 -27.20 -1.06
CA ARG A 117 37.41 -26.78 -1.87
C ARG A 117 38.14 -25.67 -1.13
N LEU A 118 39.20 -26.06 -0.40
CA LEU A 118 40.09 -25.18 0.37
C LEU A 118 40.63 -23.96 -0.39
N LYS A 119 40.72 -24.00 -1.73
CA LYS A 119 41.18 -22.87 -2.57
C LYS A 119 40.09 -21.88 -2.96
N GLU A 120 38.80 -22.25 -2.82
CA GLU A 120 37.64 -21.40 -3.14
C GLU A 120 36.89 -20.95 -1.88
N GLN A 121 37.14 -21.58 -0.73
CA GLN A 121 36.68 -21.12 0.57
C GLN A 121 37.53 -19.93 1.06
N LYS A 122 37.21 -18.74 0.55
CA LYS A 122 37.21 -17.60 1.46
C LYS A 122 36.25 -17.97 2.58
N ASN A 123 36.69 -17.92 3.84
CA ASN A 123 35.79 -17.65 4.98
C ASN A 123 35.17 -16.24 4.86
N SER A 124 34.78 -15.83 3.65
CA SER A 124 33.83 -14.76 3.44
C SER A 124 32.46 -15.42 3.46
N PRO A 125 31.45 -14.84 4.11
CA PRO A 125 30.08 -15.23 3.86
C PRO A 125 29.82 -15.01 2.36
N THR A 126 29.92 -16.05 1.55
CA THR A 126 29.62 -16.03 0.10
C THR A 126 28.11 -15.90 -0.16
N GLY A 127 27.33 -15.68 0.90
CA GLY A 127 25.94 -15.28 0.89
C GLY A 127 25.80 -13.76 0.93
N LYS A 128 24.81 -13.21 0.23
CA LYS A 128 24.52 -11.77 0.30
C LYS A 128 24.32 -11.36 1.75
N ILE A 129 25.25 -10.58 2.30
CA ILE A 129 25.11 -9.92 3.59
C ILE A 129 24.29 -8.66 3.38
N GLY A 130 23.26 -8.47 4.19
CA GLY A 130 22.51 -7.22 4.17
C GLY A 130 21.82 -6.98 5.50
N THR A 131 21.60 -5.71 5.83
CA THR A 131 20.91 -5.34 7.07
C THR A 131 19.46 -4.99 6.74
N ARG A 132 18.53 -5.50 7.54
CA ARG A 132 17.09 -5.23 7.39
C ARG A 132 16.64 -4.35 8.53
N LYS A 133 16.18 -3.15 8.21
CA LYS A 133 15.56 -2.25 9.18
C LYS A 133 14.05 -2.47 9.16
N GLN A 134 13.56 -3.11 10.21
CA GLN A 134 12.17 -3.56 10.36
C GLN A 134 11.43 -2.68 11.36
N ILE A 135 10.12 -2.52 11.16
CA ILE A 135 9.24 -1.85 12.12
C ILE A 135 8.84 -2.85 13.21
N GLN A 136 8.90 -2.42 14.46
CA GLN A 136 8.63 -3.27 15.63
C GLN A 136 7.13 -3.47 15.90
N PRO A 137 6.77 -4.51 16.68
CA PRO A 137 5.39 -4.72 17.14
C PRO A 137 4.85 -3.52 17.93
N GLY A 138 3.53 -3.38 17.98
CA GLY A 138 2.82 -2.28 18.63
C GLY A 138 2.70 -1.01 17.77
N ALA A 139 3.44 -0.90 16.65
CA ALA A 139 3.26 0.21 15.72
C ALA A 139 1.87 0.15 15.06
N ARG A 140 1.20 1.31 15.01
CA ARG A 140 -0.16 1.46 14.51
C ARG A 140 -0.21 2.25 13.21
N PHE A 141 -1.12 1.88 12.32
CA PHE A 141 -1.31 2.51 11.03
C PHE A 141 -2.79 2.75 10.75
N ARG A 142 -3.14 3.93 10.25
CA ARG A 142 -4.47 4.29 9.78
C ARG A 142 -4.56 4.15 8.27
N PHE A 143 -5.62 3.53 7.78
CA PHE A 143 -6.00 3.52 6.38
C PHE A 143 -7.52 3.60 6.24
N PHE A 144 -7.99 3.74 5.01
CA PHE A 144 -9.40 3.83 4.68
C PHE A 144 -9.77 2.82 3.62
N VAL A 145 -10.96 2.23 3.75
CA VAL A 145 -11.64 1.46 2.70
C VAL A 145 -12.86 2.27 2.29
N LEU A 146 -12.93 2.63 1.02
CA LEU A 146 -14.09 3.30 0.42
C LEU A 146 -14.85 2.27 -0.42
N THR A 147 -16.17 2.27 -0.31
CA THR A 147 -17.05 1.56 -1.23
C THR A 147 -17.88 2.59 -1.99
N PHE A 148 -17.85 2.55 -3.32
CA PHE A 148 -18.53 3.54 -4.18
C PHE A 148 -19.95 3.12 -4.55
N ASP A 149 -20.30 1.85 -4.33
CA ASP A 149 -21.61 1.25 -4.60
C ASP A 149 -22.49 1.12 -3.34
N GLY A 150 -22.00 1.56 -2.18
CA GLY A 150 -22.71 1.48 -0.90
C GLY A 150 -22.67 0.12 -0.22
N SER A 151 -21.95 -0.84 -0.79
CA SER A 151 -21.73 -2.13 -0.16
C SER A 151 -20.94 -2.01 1.13
N GLU A 152 -21.16 -2.93 2.05
CA GLU A 152 -20.27 -3.14 3.19
C GLU A 152 -19.15 -4.09 2.74
N PRO A 153 -17.88 -3.68 2.82
CA PRO A 153 -16.77 -4.53 2.37
C PRO A 153 -16.45 -5.60 3.43
N ASP A 154 -15.71 -6.63 3.03
CA ASP A 154 -15.15 -7.57 4.01
C ASP A 154 -14.12 -6.85 4.90
N MET A 155 -14.25 -6.98 6.21
CA MET A 155 -13.45 -6.25 7.21
C MET A 155 -12.82 -7.23 8.19
N PRO A 156 -11.83 -8.03 7.76
CA PRO A 156 -11.23 -9.05 8.61
C PRO A 156 -10.55 -8.40 9.83
N PRO A 157 -10.71 -8.94 11.04
CA PRO A 157 -10.09 -8.41 12.25
C PRO A 157 -8.60 -8.72 12.32
N TYR A 158 -8.11 -9.70 11.56
CA TYR A 158 -6.70 -10.06 11.49
C TYR A 158 -6.25 -10.21 10.05
N ILE A 159 -5.10 -9.62 9.74
CA ILE A 159 -4.48 -9.74 8.41
C ILE A 159 -3.01 -10.16 8.50
N ARG A 160 -2.47 -10.56 7.35
CA ARG A 160 -1.05 -10.88 7.17
C ARG A 160 -0.46 -9.95 6.14
N VAL A 161 0.47 -9.10 6.56
CA VAL A 161 1.03 -8.03 5.72
C VAL A 161 2.56 -8.07 5.70
N GLY A 162 3.15 -7.60 4.61
CA GLY A 162 4.61 -7.57 4.45
C GLY A 162 5.22 -8.88 3.98
N LYS A 163 6.53 -8.82 3.66
CA LYS A 163 7.26 -9.94 3.05
C LYS A 163 7.39 -11.15 3.98
N LYS A 164 7.46 -10.92 5.29
CA LYS A 164 7.49 -11.96 6.34
C LYS A 164 6.10 -12.37 6.83
N ARG A 165 5.01 -11.90 6.19
CA ARG A 165 3.61 -12.15 6.61
C ARG A 165 3.39 -11.80 8.09
N SER A 166 3.76 -10.59 8.47
CA SER A 166 3.55 -10.06 9.82
C SER A 166 2.06 -10.09 10.15
N LYS A 167 1.73 -10.62 11.34
CA LYS A 167 0.35 -10.62 11.83
C LYS A 167 0.01 -9.23 12.34
N ALA A 168 -1.18 -8.75 11.97
CA ALA A 168 -1.70 -7.49 12.48
C ALA A 168 -3.17 -7.64 12.87
N LEU A 169 -3.56 -6.96 13.94
CA LEU A 169 -4.96 -6.75 14.31
C LEU A 169 -5.48 -5.51 13.58
N VAL A 170 -6.70 -5.54 13.08
CA VAL A 170 -7.37 -4.38 12.50
C VAL A 170 -8.64 -4.09 13.28
N THR A 171 -8.76 -2.86 13.76
CA THR A 171 -10.01 -2.34 14.30
C THR A 171 -10.69 -1.48 13.24
N TRP A 172 -11.99 -1.66 13.11
CA TRP A 172 -12.79 -1.06 12.07
C TRP A 172 -13.84 -0.12 12.64
N ARG A 173 -14.10 0.97 11.93
CA ARG A 173 -15.17 1.91 12.23
C ARG A 173 -15.67 2.54 10.94
N GLU A 174 -16.98 2.52 10.71
CA GLU A 174 -17.57 3.32 9.64
C GLU A 174 -17.47 4.81 9.99
N VAL A 175 -17.06 5.62 9.02
CA VAL A 175 -16.89 7.08 9.18
C VAL A 175 -17.83 7.82 8.24
N PRO A 176 -18.49 8.91 8.71
CA PRO A 176 -19.30 9.74 7.84
C PRO A 176 -18.48 10.28 6.67
N VAL A 177 -19.07 10.20 5.48
CA VAL A 177 -18.50 10.75 4.25
C VAL A 177 -19.44 11.80 3.67
N SER A 178 -18.89 12.95 3.30
CA SER A 178 -19.59 13.96 2.52
C SER A 178 -18.84 14.21 1.22
N MET A 179 -19.58 14.46 0.15
CA MET A 179 -19.01 14.85 -1.14
C MET A 179 -19.11 16.37 -1.28
N THR A 180 -17.99 16.99 -1.62
CA THR A 180 -17.87 18.44 -1.83
C THR A 180 -17.19 18.69 -3.17
N ASP A 181 -17.37 19.87 -3.74
CA ASP A 181 -16.68 20.29 -4.96
C ASP A 181 -15.79 21.51 -4.70
N GLY A 182 -14.80 21.73 -5.56
CA GLY A 182 -13.87 22.85 -5.48
C GLY A 182 -12.47 22.49 -4.97
N GLU A 183 -11.76 23.49 -4.46
CA GLU A 183 -10.37 23.34 -4.02
C GLU A 183 -10.27 22.65 -2.67
N PHE A 184 -9.36 21.68 -2.57
CA PHE A 184 -9.08 21.00 -1.31
C PHE A 184 -7.61 20.60 -1.20
N LEU A 185 -7.21 20.31 0.04
CA LEU A 185 -5.91 19.76 0.36
C LEU A 185 -6.05 18.30 0.76
N MET A 186 -5.60 17.40 -0.10
CA MET A 186 -5.47 15.99 0.23
C MET A 186 -4.44 15.83 1.34
N ASN A 187 -4.79 15.11 2.41
CA ASN A 187 -3.99 15.02 3.64
C ASN A 187 -3.79 13.58 4.15
N HIS A 188 -4.10 12.60 3.30
CA HIS A 188 -3.85 11.17 3.52
C HIS A 188 -3.05 10.62 2.33
N PRO A 189 -2.07 9.72 2.55
CA PRO A 189 -1.27 9.17 1.46
C PRO A 189 -2.10 8.39 0.44
N VAL A 190 -1.71 8.53 -0.82
CA VAL A 190 -2.23 7.79 -1.98
C VAL A 190 -1.07 7.40 -2.89
N LEU A 191 -1.21 6.35 -3.70
CA LEU A 191 -0.22 6.14 -4.76
C LEU A 191 -0.39 7.22 -5.83
N VAL A 192 0.71 7.64 -6.45
CA VAL A 192 0.64 8.54 -7.63
C VAL A 192 -0.29 7.96 -8.70
N ASP A 193 -0.21 6.64 -8.89
CA ASP A 193 -0.96 5.92 -9.92
C ASP A 193 -2.44 5.72 -9.59
N ASP A 194 -2.88 6.01 -8.36
CA ASP A 194 -4.30 5.94 -7.98
C ASP A 194 -5.09 7.18 -8.43
N LEU A 195 -4.39 8.28 -8.70
CA LEU A 195 -4.97 9.58 -9.01
C LEU A 195 -5.36 9.69 -10.49
N ALA A 196 -6.51 10.31 -10.78
CA ALA A 196 -6.86 10.66 -12.15
C ALA A 196 -5.95 11.80 -12.67
N GLU A 197 -5.84 12.86 -11.88
CA GLU A 197 -5.07 14.06 -12.18
C GLU A 197 -3.95 14.26 -11.16
N MET A 198 -2.88 14.97 -11.55
CA MET A 198 -1.81 15.33 -10.62
C MET A 198 -2.20 16.58 -9.81
N PRO A 199 -1.72 16.71 -8.55
CA PRO A 199 -1.98 17.91 -7.75
C PRO A 199 -1.42 19.17 -8.40
N LEU A 200 -2.13 20.29 -8.24
CA LEU A 200 -1.75 21.61 -8.73
C LEU A 200 -0.57 22.22 -7.96
N GLY A 201 -0.37 21.82 -6.70
CA GLY A 201 0.64 22.38 -5.81
C GLY A 201 0.63 21.77 -4.41
N ASP A 202 1.39 22.37 -3.49
CA ASP A 202 1.52 21.96 -2.08
C ASP A 202 1.83 20.46 -1.88
N LEU A 203 2.69 19.96 -2.78
CA LEU A 203 3.02 18.54 -2.92
C LEU A 203 4.01 18.08 -1.84
N SER A 204 3.59 17.11 -1.02
CA SER A 204 4.50 16.23 -0.26
C SER A 204 4.52 14.87 -0.92
N PHE A 205 5.72 14.41 -1.26
CA PHE A 205 5.93 13.22 -2.08
C PHE A 205 7.04 12.36 -1.51
N GLN A 206 6.88 11.04 -1.65
CA GLN A 206 7.81 10.07 -1.15
C GLN A 206 8.08 8.97 -2.18
N ARG A 207 9.35 8.79 -2.56
CA ARG A 207 9.75 7.64 -3.39
C ARG A 207 9.70 6.34 -2.59
N MET A 208 9.07 5.32 -3.16
CA MET A 208 8.92 4.00 -2.57
C MET A 208 8.88 2.92 -3.66
N GLN A 209 9.41 1.74 -3.35
CA GLN A 209 9.19 0.55 -4.19
C GLN A 209 7.89 -0.15 -3.78
N PRO A 210 7.06 -0.62 -4.74
CA PRO A 210 7.20 -0.45 -6.18
C PRO A 210 6.55 0.82 -6.74
N PHE A 211 5.75 1.53 -5.94
CA PHE A 211 5.01 2.72 -6.35
C PHE A 211 5.35 3.91 -5.47
N ASP A 212 5.45 5.08 -6.08
CA ASP A 212 5.66 6.33 -5.37
C ASP A 212 4.35 6.82 -4.72
N VAL A 213 4.50 7.55 -3.61
CA VAL A 213 3.38 7.98 -2.76
C VAL A 213 3.32 9.50 -2.70
N ILE A 214 2.12 10.05 -2.85
CA ILE A 214 1.82 11.44 -2.52
C ILE A 214 1.14 11.46 -1.17
N GLU A 215 1.76 12.13 -0.19
CA GLU A 215 1.22 12.26 1.17
C GLU A 215 0.28 13.45 1.32
N ARG A 216 0.50 14.48 0.50
CA ARG A 216 -0.25 15.73 0.50
C ARG A 216 -0.19 16.37 -0.88
N GLY A 217 -1.29 16.99 -1.31
CA GLY A 217 -1.35 17.76 -2.55
C GLY A 217 -2.62 18.60 -2.62
N ARG A 218 -2.55 19.72 -3.33
CA ARG A 218 -3.69 20.61 -3.58
C ARG A 218 -4.36 20.24 -4.90
N PHE A 219 -5.68 20.11 -4.89
CA PHE A 219 -6.48 19.68 -6.03
C PHE A 219 -7.70 20.60 -6.19
N ILE A 220 -8.26 20.64 -7.40
CA ILE A 220 -9.54 21.30 -7.70
C ILE A 220 -10.38 20.30 -8.48
N GLU A 221 -11.20 19.53 -7.77
CA GLU A 221 -12.12 18.54 -8.31
C GLU A 221 -13.13 18.11 -7.23
N PRO A 222 -14.20 17.38 -7.60
CA PRO A 222 -15.07 16.73 -6.61
C PRO A 222 -14.26 15.82 -5.69
N HIS A 223 -14.49 15.95 -4.38
CA HIS A 223 -13.73 15.23 -3.36
C HIS A 223 -14.61 14.72 -2.23
N LEU A 224 -14.12 13.67 -1.59
CA LEU A 224 -14.71 13.03 -0.43
C LEU A 224 -14.05 13.59 0.82
N VAL A 225 -14.87 13.96 1.80
CA VAL A 225 -14.43 14.37 3.13
C VAL A 225 -14.86 13.29 4.12
N LEU A 226 -13.89 12.65 4.76
CA LEU A 226 -14.08 11.61 5.76
C LEU A 226 -13.95 12.24 7.15
N ASP A 227 -15.02 12.23 7.95
CA ASP A 227 -14.99 12.78 9.31
C ASP A 227 -14.68 11.68 10.34
N CYS A 228 -13.43 11.64 10.81
CA CYS A 228 -13.01 10.66 11.81
C CYS A 228 -13.20 11.16 13.26
N GLY A 229 -13.74 12.37 13.45
CA GLY A 229 -13.89 13.01 14.75
C GLY A 229 -12.55 13.34 15.43
N ALA A 230 -12.62 13.99 16.59
CA ALA A 230 -11.42 14.25 17.40
C ALA A 230 -10.89 12.94 18.02
N PRO A 231 -9.56 12.73 18.10
CA PRO A 231 -8.48 13.65 17.72
C PRO A 231 -8.01 13.50 16.27
N ALA A 232 -8.59 12.57 15.50
CA ALA A 232 -8.12 12.22 14.16
C ALA A 232 -8.35 13.34 13.12
N GLY A 233 -9.46 14.06 13.24
CA GLY A 233 -9.84 15.14 12.34
C GLY A 233 -10.51 14.63 11.06
N ARG A 234 -10.41 15.44 10.00
CA ARG A 234 -11.02 15.18 8.69
C ARG A 234 -9.97 14.84 7.65
N PHE A 235 -10.31 13.91 6.76
CA PHE A 235 -9.46 13.53 5.65
C PHE A 235 -10.13 13.83 4.32
N ALA A 236 -9.38 14.36 3.36
CA ALA A 236 -9.90 14.68 2.04
C ALA A 236 -9.18 13.83 0.98
N LEU A 237 -9.96 13.23 0.07
CA LEU A 237 -9.49 12.41 -1.04
C LEU A 237 -10.26 12.78 -2.32
N PRO A 238 -9.63 12.76 -3.50
CA PRO A 238 -10.36 12.89 -4.77
C PRO A 238 -11.51 11.90 -4.88
N ALA A 239 -12.69 12.33 -5.33
CA ALA A 239 -13.81 11.40 -5.56
C ALA A 239 -13.55 10.45 -6.73
N SER A 240 -12.68 10.87 -7.65
CA SER A 240 -12.21 10.13 -8.82
C SER A 240 -11.17 9.04 -8.48
N ILE A 241 -10.71 8.94 -7.23
CA ILE A 241 -9.62 8.04 -6.84
C ILE A 241 -9.97 6.57 -7.08
N ARG A 242 -9.09 5.84 -7.78
CA ARG A 242 -9.27 4.42 -8.09
C ARG A 242 -7.93 3.71 -8.04
N PHE A 243 -7.91 2.46 -7.61
CA PHE A 243 -6.65 1.72 -7.43
C PHE A 243 -5.92 1.53 -8.77
N LEU A 244 -4.68 2.01 -8.82
CA LEU A 244 -3.80 1.96 -10.00
C LEU A 244 -4.49 2.48 -11.29
N ARG A 245 -5.34 3.50 -11.16
CA ARG A 245 -6.09 4.12 -12.26
C ARG A 245 -5.21 4.45 -13.47
N ARG A 246 -4.05 5.08 -13.26
CA ARG A 246 -3.15 5.52 -14.35
C ARG A 246 -2.44 4.35 -15.05
N TYR A 247 -2.29 3.21 -14.38
CA TYR A 247 -1.74 1.99 -14.99
C TYR A 247 -2.75 1.26 -15.87
N ARG A 248 -4.04 1.60 -15.78
CA ARG A 248 -5.14 1.01 -16.56
C ARG A 248 -5.53 1.85 -17.78
N ALA A 249 -5.06 3.10 -17.84
CA ALA A 249 -5.36 4.06 -18.89
C ALA A 249 -4.63 3.78 -20.20
#